data_AF-R7BZG1-F1
#
_entry.id   AF-R7BZG1-F1
#
_cell.length_a   1.000
_cell.length_b   1.000
_cell.length_c   1.000
_cell.angle_alpha   90.00
_cell.angle_beta   90.00
_cell.angle_gamma   90.00
#
_symmetry.space_group_name_H-M   'P 1'
#
loop_
_entity.id
_entity.type
_entity.pdbx_description
1 polymer ?
#
loop_
_entity_poly.entity_id
_entity_poly.type
_entity_poly.pdbx_seq_one_letter_code
_entity_poly.pdbx_strand_id
1 'polypeptide(L)'
;MFFTDDTAAAALGEAVHKRRRALKLTLDAVSDMTGITKKTRIALEKGRDVRVSTVLTVCGLLGCTLNITAPEPEKEDEIVWF
;
A
#
# COMPACT_ATOMS: atom_id res chain seq x y z
N MET A 1 -5.00 13.90 -16.37
CA MET A 1 -4.23 14.19 -15.14
C MET A 1 -4.84 13.33 -14.05
N PHE A 2 -4.24 12.19 -13.73
CA PHE A 2 -4.78 11.28 -12.72
C PHE A 2 -4.45 11.87 -11.35
N PHE A 3 -5.45 12.36 -10.64
CA PHE A 3 -5.35 12.64 -9.20
C PHE A 3 -5.26 11.28 -8.49
N THR A 4 -4.08 10.66 -8.47
CA THR A 4 -3.85 9.59 -7.51
C THR A 4 -3.72 10.26 -6.16
N ASP A 5 -4.64 9.90 -5.27
CA ASP A 5 -4.64 10.28 -3.88
C ASP A 5 -3.28 9.91 -3.25
N ASP A 6 -2.32 10.84 -3.24
CA ASP A 6 -1.01 10.65 -2.61
C ASP A 6 -1.16 10.22 -1.15
N THR A 7 -2.34 10.49 -0.55
CA THR A 7 -2.74 10.07 0.78
C THR A 7 -2.87 8.54 0.92
N ALA A 8 -3.42 7.83 -0.07
CA ALA A 8 -3.68 6.40 0.02
C ALA A 8 -2.38 5.59 -0.05
N ALA A 9 -1.50 5.94 -0.98
CA ALA A 9 -0.18 5.31 -1.09
C ALA A 9 0.70 5.61 0.13
N ALA A 10 0.67 6.85 0.64
CA ALA A 10 1.36 7.23 1.87
C ALA A 10 0.83 6.45 3.09
N ALA A 11 -0.49 6.35 3.25
CA ALA A 11 -1.11 5.61 4.35
C ALA A 11 -0.75 4.11 4.31
N LEU A 12 -0.75 3.50 3.12
CA LEU A 12 -0.29 2.12 2.94
C LEU A 12 1.18 1.97 3.35
N GLY A 13 2.06 2.85 2.86
CA GLY A 13 3.49 2.82 3.18
C GLY A 13 3.75 2.96 4.67
N GLU A 14 3.04 3.87 5.35
CA GLU A 14 3.14 4.07 6.79
C GLU A 14 2.63 2.86 7.58
N ALA A 15 1.53 2.23 7.17
CA ALA A 15 1.02 1.02 7.81
C ALA A 15 2.04 -0.13 7.72
N VAL A 16 2.64 -0.33 6.55
CA VAL A 16 3.72 -1.32 6.33
C VAL A 16 4.92 -1.00 7.23
N HIS A 17 5.32 0.27 7.30
CA HIS A 17 6.44 0.71 8.15
C HIS A 17 6.18 0.41 9.64
N LYS A 18 5.02 0.82 10.15
CA LYS A 18 4.61 0.59 11.55
C LYS A 18 4.59 -0.89 11.88
N ARG A 19 4.00 -1.72 11.00
CA ARG A 19 3.95 -3.16 11.22
C ARG A 19 5.34 -3.79 11.27
N ARG A 20 6.24 -3.44 10.34
CA ARG A 20 7.62 -3.93 10.37
C ARG A 20 8.32 -3.56 11.67
N ARG A 21 8.19 -2.31 12.11
CA ARG A 21 8.81 -1.82 13.35
C ARG A 21 8.27 -2.54 14.58
N ALA A 22 6.98 -2.86 14.62
CA ALA A 22 6.37 -3.66 15.69
C ALA A 22 6.98 -5.07 15.78
N LEU A 23 7.32 -5.66 14.63
CA LEU A 23 8.01 -6.96 14.53
C LEU A 23 9.53 -6.87 14.75
N LYS A 24 10.08 -5.67 15.01
CA LYS A 24 11.52 -5.40 15.20
C LYS A 24 12.40 -5.85 14.02
N LEU A 25 11.82 -5.96 12.82
CA LEU A 25 12.56 -6.35 11.62
C LEU A 25 13.29 -5.16 11.02
N THR A 26 14.55 -5.35 10.63
CA THR A 26 15.34 -4.33 9.92
C THR A 26 14.92 -4.25 8.45
N LEU A 27 15.34 -3.20 7.75
CA LEU A 27 15.11 -3.12 6.30
C LEU A 27 15.83 -4.25 5.56
N ASP A 28 17.04 -4.59 6.02
CA ASP A 28 17.89 -5.63 5.44
C ASP A 28 17.30 -7.02 5.68
N ALA A 29 16.86 -7.36 6.89
CA ALA A 29 16.26 -8.66 7.19
C ALA A 29 15.05 -8.97 6.28
N VAL A 30 14.18 -7.99 6.04
CA VAL A 30 13.06 -8.18 5.11
C VAL A 30 13.53 -8.28 3.66
N SER A 31 14.60 -7.59 3.30
CA SER A 31 15.19 -7.70 1.95
C SER A 31 15.73 -9.13 1.73
N ASP A 32 16.42 -9.69 2.73
CA ASP A 32 16.95 -11.05 2.70
C ASP A 32 15.85 -12.10 2.63
N MET A 33 14.75 -11.91 3.37
CA MET A 33 13.62 -12.85 3.38
C MET A 33 12.74 -12.80 2.12
N THR A 34 12.72 -11.68 1.39
CA THR A 34 11.83 -11.49 0.23
C THR A 34 12.55 -11.42 -1.11
N GLY A 35 13.88 -11.26 -1.11
CA GLY A 35 14.66 -10.93 -2.31
C GLY A 35 14.40 -9.51 -2.84
N ILE A 36 13.59 -8.70 -2.16
CA ILE A 36 13.28 -7.32 -2.57
C ILE A 36 14.40 -6.40 -2.09
N THR A 37 14.93 -5.57 -2.98
CA THR A 37 16.02 -4.65 -2.60
C THR A 37 15.60 -3.67 -1.50
N LYS A 38 16.56 -3.31 -0.64
CA LYS A 38 16.40 -2.28 0.39
C LYS A 38 15.85 -0.96 -0.18
N LYS A 39 16.30 -0.58 -1.38
CA LYS A 39 15.84 0.65 -2.08
C LYS A 39 14.34 0.58 -2.39
N THR A 40 13.86 -0.55 -2.92
CA THR A 40 12.44 -0.76 -3.21
C THR A 40 11.62 -0.80 -1.92
N ARG A 41 12.15 -1.39 -0.84
CA ARG A 41 11.49 -1.37 0.48
C ARG A 41 11.34 0.04 1.06
N ILE A 42 12.38 0.87 0.93
CA ILE A 42 12.32 2.27 1.35
C ILE A 42 11.30 3.03 0.49
N ALA A 43 11.22 2.75 -0.81
CA ALA A 43 10.20 3.36 -1.67
C ALA A 43 8.78 2.98 -1.23
N LEU A 44 8.53 1.69 -0.97
CA LEU A 44 7.25 1.20 -0.45
C LEU A 44 6.86 1.88 0.87
N GLU A 45 7.76 1.90 1.87
CA GLU A 45 7.46 2.52 3.18
C GLU A 45 7.25 4.03 3.11
N LYS A 46 7.72 4.69 2.05
CA LYS A 46 7.48 6.11 1.78
C LYS A 46 6.23 6.35 0.93
N GLY A 47 5.47 5.31 0.59
CA GLY A 47 4.29 5.42 -0.26
C GLY A 47 4.60 5.78 -1.71
N ARG A 48 5.82 5.50 -2.19
CA ARG A 48 6.18 5.71 -3.60
C ARG A 48 5.73 4.54 -4.46
N ASP A 49 5.63 4.80 -5.76
CA ASP A 49 5.24 3.80 -6.74
C ASP A 49 6.16 2.56 -6.67
N VAL A 50 5.52 1.42 -6.46
CA VAL A 50 6.13 0.09 -6.41
C VAL A 50 5.13 -0.92 -6.96
N ARG A 51 5.64 -2.01 -7.55
CA ARG A 51 4.78 -3.07 -8.09
C ARG A 51 3.88 -3.65 -7.01
N VAL A 52 2.61 -3.93 -7.36
CA VAL A 52 1.64 -4.60 -6.48
C VAL A 52 2.20 -5.92 -5.93
N SER A 53 2.96 -6.69 -6.72
CA SER A 53 3.63 -7.91 -6.25
C SER A 53 4.58 -7.66 -5.07
N THR A 54 5.30 -6.54 -5.08
CA THR A 54 6.16 -6.10 -3.96
C THR A 54 5.32 -5.91 -2.69
N VAL A 55 4.18 -5.23 -2.83
CA VAL A 55 3.25 -4.98 -1.71
C VAL A 55 2.76 -6.30 -1.15
N LEU A 56 2.25 -7.20 -1.99
CA LEU A 56 1.70 -8.50 -1.58
C LEU A 56 2.74 -9.36 -0.89
N THR A 57 3.95 -9.46 -1.43
CA THR A 57 5.05 -10.23 -0.81
C THR A 57 5.43 -9.69 0.56
N VAL A 58 5.59 -8.37 0.70
CA VAL A 58 5.95 -7.75 1.97
C VAL A 58 4.80 -7.88 2.98
N CYS A 59 3.55 -7.67 2.56
CA CYS A 59 2.38 -7.85 3.41
C CYS A 59 2.25 -9.30 3.90
N GLY A 60 2.46 -10.29 3.03
CA GLY A 60 2.46 -11.71 3.40
C GLY A 60 3.51 -12.03 4.47
N LEU A 61 4.74 -11.53 4.29
CA LEU A 61 5.81 -11.71 5.29
C LEU A 61 5.50 -11.01 6.62
N LEU A 62 4.90 -9.83 6.60
CA LEU A 62 4.59 -9.05 7.81
C LEU A 62 3.28 -9.49 8.50
N GLY A 63 2.55 -10.43 7.90
CA GLY A 63 1.22 -10.84 8.37
C GLY A 63 0.19 -9.71 8.29
N CYS A 64 0.28 -8.87 7.26
CA CYS A 64 -0.72 -7.83 6.98
C CYS A 64 -1.86 -8.38 6.12
N THR A 65 -3.07 -7.91 6.38
CA THR A 65 -4.23 -8.10 5.49
C THR A 65 -4.45 -6.83 4.68
N LEU A 66 -4.77 -6.97 3.39
CA LEU A 66 -5.15 -5.86 2.52
C LEU A 66 -6.66 -5.94 2.26
N ASN A 67 -7.34 -4.81 2.42
CA ASN A 67 -8.75 -4.67 2.09
C ASN A 67 -8.88 -3.72 0.89
N ILE A 68 -9.66 -4.13 -0.12
CA ILE A 68 -9.91 -3.36 -1.32
C ILE A 68 -11.37 -2.93 -1.29
N THR A 69 -11.59 -1.63 -1.21
CA THR A 69 -12.93 -1.04 -1.19
C THR A 69 -13.13 -0.24 -2.47
N ALA A 70 -14.20 -0.54 -3.21
CA ALA A 70 -14.62 0.31 -4.31
C ALA A 70 -15.44 1.48 -3.74
N PRO A 71 -15.25 2.73 -4.24
CA PRO A 71 -16.19 3.79 -3.92
C PRO A 71 -17.58 3.40 -4.42
N GLU A 72 -18.63 3.71 -3.64
CA GLU A 72 -19.99 3.50 -4.11
C GLU A 72 -20.25 4.37 -5.35
N PRO A 73 -21.00 3.88 -6.34
CA PRO A 73 -21.36 4.69 -7.49
C PRO A 73 -22.07 5.95 -6.99
N GLU A 74 -21.61 7.13 -7.43
CA GLU A 74 -22.34 8.37 -7.23
C GLU A 74 -23.76 8.15 -7.74
N LYS A 75 -24.77 8.40 -6.89
CA LYS A 75 -26.17 8.26 -7.30
C LYS A 75 -26.37 9.15 -8.52
N GLU A 76 -26.69 8.55 -9.66
CA GLU A 76 -27.13 9.32 -10.82
C GLU A 76 -28.30 10.18 -10.36
N ASP A 77 -28.14 11.50 -10.44
CA ASP A 77 -29.24 12.44 -10.17
C ASP A 77 -30.42 11.99 -11.02
N GLU A 78 -31.50 11.62 -10.34
CA GLU A 78 -32.72 11.13 -10.97
C GLU A 78 -33.18 12.22 -11.95
N ILE A 79 -33.07 11.97 -13.26
CA ILE A 79 -33.45 12.95 -14.28
C ILE A 79 -34.98 13.11 -14.19
N VAL A 80 -35.42 14.15 -13.49
CA VAL A 80 -36.82 14.53 -13.42
C VAL A 80 -37.21 15.19 -14.75
N TRP A 81 -37.94 14.47 -15.58
CA TRP A 81 -38.61 15.03 -16.75
C TRP A 81 -39.84 15.82 -16.26
N PHE A 82 -39.80 17.15 -16.43
CA PHE A 82 -40.95 18.03 -16.25
C PHE A 82 -41.86 18.02 -17.47
#